data_AF-A0A8X8IIM7-F1
#
_entry.id   AF-A0A8X8IIM7-F1
#
_cell.length_a   1.000
_cell.length_b   1.000
_cell.length_c   1.000
_cell.angle_alpha   90.00
_cell.angle_beta   90.00
_cell.angle_gamma   90.00
#
_symmetry.space_group_name_H-M   'P 1'
#
loop_
_entity.id
_entity.type
_entity.pdbx_description
1 polymer ?
#
loop_
_entity_poly.entity_id
_entity_poly.type
_entity_poly.pdbx_seq_one_letter_code
_entity_poly.pdbx_strand_id
1 'polypeptide(L)'
;MSYTLILIPFISAFIGWFTVWMGVRLLFRSGKPAGKPLFSFDEIRQKITHPDTVQQIMPMVEAHIDHFLREKLSAEMPMISMFIGEKTIQQLKGIFIAEIQTLFPDMLSQYLDKLERELDFKKILAVQLQKPLRKARIIAGLFGFAVGLLQAGLLLLWR
;
A
#
# COMPACT_ATOMS: atom_id res chain seq x y z
N MET A 1 55.79 -5.77 19.50
CA MET A 1 54.34 -6.03 19.69
C MET A 1 53.59 -5.36 18.56
N SER A 2 52.99 -6.14 17.66
CA SER A 2 52.51 -5.67 16.35
C SER A 2 51.17 -4.94 16.49
N TYR A 3 51.19 -3.59 16.41
CA TYR A 3 49.99 -2.73 16.43
C TYR A 3 48.95 -3.10 15.37
N THR A 4 49.37 -3.84 14.35
CA THR A 4 48.55 -4.40 13.27
C THR A 4 47.41 -5.28 13.76
N LEU A 5 47.57 -6.01 14.88
CA LEU A 5 46.53 -6.89 15.44
C LEU A 5 45.39 -6.12 16.14
N ILE A 6 45.65 -4.90 16.64
CA ILE A 6 44.67 -4.06 17.32
C ILE A 6 43.81 -3.28 16.32
N LEU A 7 44.37 -2.95 15.15
CA LEU A 7 43.70 -2.16 14.11
C LEU A 7 42.65 -2.96 13.32
N ILE A 8 42.86 -4.26 13.11
CA ILE A 8 41.95 -5.12 12.32
C ILE A 8 40.50 -5.10 12.83
N PRO A 9 40.20 -5.31 14.13
CA PRO A 9 38.82 -5.26 14.63
C PRO A 9 38.22 -3.85 14.62
N PHE A 10 39.03 -2.80 14.75
CA PHE A 10 38.54 -1.41 14.71
C PHE A 10 38.09 -1.04 13.29
N ILE A 11 38.88 -1.45 12.30
CA ILE A 11 38.60 -1.24 10.88
C ILE A 11 37.36 -2.04 10.47
N SER A 12 37.18 -3.30 10.92
CA SER A 12 36.01 -4.10 10.57
C SER A 12 34.71 -3.60 11.21
N ALA A 13 34.74 -3.16 12.46
CA ALA A 13 33.61 -2.53 13.13
C ALA A 13 33.24 -1.20 12.45
N PHE A 14 34.23 -0.38 12.11
CA PHE A 14 34.01 0.89 11.42
C PHE A 14 33.45 0.68 10.01
N ILE A 15 34.00 -0.26 9.23
CA ILE A 15 33.49 -0.59 7.89
C ILE A 15 32.07 -1.16 7.97
N GLY A 16 31.76 -2.03 8.95
CA GLY A 16 30.42 -2.57 9.14
C GLY A 16 29.40 -1.49 9.50
N TRP A 17 29.70 -0.64 10.47
CA TRP A 17 28.86 0.50 10.83
C TRP A 17 28.70 1.47 9.67
N PHE A 18 29.80 1.81 8.99
CA PHE A 18 29.80 2.72 7.85
C PHE A 18 29.00 2.16 6.69
N THR A 19 29.10 0.86 6.39
CA THR A 19 28.35 0.21 5.30
C THR A 19 26.85 0.17 5.59
N VAL A 20 26.44 -0.17 6.82
CA VAL A 20 25.03 -0.16 7.23
C VAL A 20 24.47 1.26 7.28
N TRP A 21 25.23 2.19 7.85
CA TRP A 21 24.85 3.60 7.93
C TRP A 21 24.74 4.23 6.54
N MET A 22 25.70 3.96 5.66
CA MET A 22 25.71 4.45 4.28
C MET A 22 24.60 3.81 3.45
N GLY A 23 24.29 2.52 3.65
CA GLY A 23 23.16 1.84 3.02
C GLY A 23 21.82 2.48 3.41
N VAL A 24 21.61 2.72 4.70
CA VAL A 24 20.44 3.47 5.18
C VAL A 24 20.44 4.89 4.61
N ARG A 25 21.58 5.60 4.60
CA ARG A 25 21.64 6.96 4.08
C ARG A 25 21.36 7.03 2.58
N LEU A 26 21.85 6.09 1.78
CA LEU A 26 21.66 6.03 0.32
C LEU A 26 20.22 5.71 -0.06
N LEU A 27 19.57 4.76 0.63
CA LEU A 27 18.15 4.44 0.42
C LEU A 27 17.23 5.65 0.66
N PHE A 28 17.67 6.63 1.46
CA PHE A 28 16.84 7.75 1.92
C PHE A 28 17.41 9.15 1.63
N ARG A 29 18.50 9.30 0.86
CA ARG A 29 19.13 10.61 0.56
C ARG A 29 18.22 11.55 -0.25
N SER A 30 17.23 11.02 -0.95
CA SER A 30 16.40 11.79 -1.87
C SER A 30 15.09 12.34 -1.28
N GLY A 31 14.80 12.14 0.02
CA GLY A 31 13.50 12.54 0.61
C GLY A 31 12.27 11.84 -0.02
N LYS A 32 12.51 11.00 -1.02
CA LYS A 32 11.62 10.06 -1.68
C LYS A 32 12.34 8.71 -1.58
N PRO A 33 11.67 7.63 -1.14
CA PRO A 33 12.28 6.31 -1.17
C PRO A 33 12.81 6.08 -2.60
N ALA A 34 14.05 5.66 -2.75
CA ALA A 34 14.71 5.47 -4.05
C ALA A 34 14.13 4.31 -4.88
N GLY A 35 12.99 3.74 -4.47
CA GLY A 35 12.18 2.82 -5.25
C GLY A 35 10.86 3.48 -5.62
N LYS A 36 10.25 3.04 -6.73
CA LYS A 36 8.83 3.30 -6.99
C LYS A 36 8.05 3.08 -5.68
N PRO A 37 7.15 3.99 -5.27
CA PRO A 37 6.36 3.76 -4.07
C PRO A 37 5.74 2.36 -4.21
N LEU A 38 5.97 1.49 -3.22
CA LEU A 38 5.58 0.07 -3.26
C LEU A 38 4.08 -0.12 -3.54
N PHE A 39 3.30 0.96 -3.39
CA PHE A 39 1.92 1.11 -3.80
C PHE A 39 1.74 2.51 -4.40
N SER A 40 1.52 2.61 -5.72
CA SER A 40 1.11 3.87 -6.36
C SER A 40 -0.40 3.97 -6.50
N PHE A 41 -0.95 5.18 -6.36
CA PHE A 41 -2.39 5.41 -6.56
C PHE A 41 -2.81 5.06 -7.98
N ASP A 42 -1.92 5.26 -8.96
CA ASP A 42 -2.10 4.83 -10.34
C ASP A 42 -2.28 3.31 -10.47
N GLU A 43 -1.45 2.51 -9.78
CA GLU A 43 -1.60 1.05 -9.76
C GLU A 43 -2.89 0.61 -9.08
N ILE A 44 -3.30 1.28 -8.00
CA ILE A 44 -4.58 1.01 -7.32
C ILE A 44 -5.74 1.34 -8.26
N ARG A 45 -5.72 2.52 -8.88
CA ARG A 45 -6.72 2.93 -9.87
C ARG A 45 -6.82 1.91 -10.98
N GLN A 46 -5.70 1.61 -11.63
CA GLN A 46 -5.63 0.66 -12.71
C GLN A 46 -6.18 -0.71 -12.31
N LYS A 47 -5.82 -1.22 -11.12
CA LYS A 47 -6.26 -2.53 -10.65
C LYS A 47 -7.74 -2.60 -10.33
N ILE A 48 -8.35 -1.54 -9.79
CA ILE A 48 -9.78 -1.58 -9.41
C ILE A 48 -10.68 -1.17 -10.59
N THR A 49 -10.21 -0.32 -11.51
CA THR A 49 -10.95 0.06 -12.73
C THR A 49 -10.70 -0.93 -13.87
N HIS A 50 -9.96 -2.01 -13.65
CA HIS A 50 -9.71 -3.01 -14.67
C HIS A 50 -10.97 -3.82 -14.99
N PRO A 51 -11.21 -4.13 -16.28
CA PRO A 51 -12.39 -4.86 -16.71
C PRO A 51 -12.51 -6.23 -16.03
N ASP A 52 -11.39 -6.89 -15.72
CA ASP A 52 -11.38 -8.18 -15.00
C ASP A 52 -11.94 -8.06 -13.58
N THR A 53 -11.63 -6.98 -12.87
CA THR A 53 -12.15 -6.74 -11.51
C THR A 53 -13.64 -6.38 -11.54
N VAL A 54 -14.06 -5.61 -12.55
CA VAL A 54 -15.48 -5.32 -12.78
C VAL A 54 -16.24 -6.63 -13.04
N GLN A 55 -15.70 -7.52 -13.87
CA GLN A 55 -16.31 -8.82 -14.14
C GLN A 55 -16.45 -9.70 -12.88
N GLN A 56 -15.51 -9.63 -11.93
CA GLN A 56 -15.60 -10.38 -10.67
C GLN A 56 -16.75 -9.92 -9.78
N ILE A 57 -17.13 -8.65 -9.83
CA ILE A 57 -18.23 -8.10 -9.04
C ILE A 57 -19.58 -8.19 -9.77
N MET A 58 -19.58 -8.41 -11.09
CA MET A 58 -20.81 -8.54 -11.89
C MET A 58 -21.80 -9.57 -11.33
N PRO A 59 -21.41 -10.79 -10.90
CA PRO A 59 -22.35 -11.76 -10.36
C PRO A 59 -23.10 -11.25 -9.12
N MET A 60 -22.44 -10.46 -8.28
CA MET A 60 -23.07 -9.85 -7.10
C MET A 60 -24.01 -8.72 -7.49
N VAL A 61 -23.60 -7.86 -8.44
CA VAL A 61 -24.45 -6.79 -9.00
C VAL A 61 -25.70 -7.39 -9.62
N GLU A 62 -25.56 -8.47 -10.39
CA GLU A 62 -26.67 -9.18 -11.01
C GLU A 62 -27.67 -9.72 -9.99
N ALA A 63 -27.18 -10.35 -8.92
CA ALA A 63 -28.03 -10.85 -7.85
C ALA A 63 -28.80 -9.71 -7.16
N HIS A 64 -28.14 -8.56 -6.95
CA HIS A 64 -28.77 -7.41 -6.32
C HIS A 64 -29.82 -6.76 -7.23
N ILE A 65 -29.56 -6.65 -8.53
CA ILE A 65 -30.54 -6.14 -9.50
C ILE A 65 -31.75 -7.07 -9.57
N ASP A 66 -31.53 -8.39 -9.61
CA ASP A 66 -32.62 -9.37 -9.67
C ASP A 66 -33.49 -9.32 -8.41
N HIS A 67 -32.87 -9.30 -7.23
CA HIS A 67 -33.58 -9.11 -5.96
C HIS A 67 -34.34 -7.78 -5.91
N PHE A 68 -33.74 -6.68 -6.41
CA PHE A 68 -34.40 -5.39 -6.46
C PHE A 68 -35.64 -5.42 -7.35
N LEU A 69 -35.53 -5.92 -8.58
CA LEU A 69 -36.64 -5.94 -9.54
C LEU A 69 -37.78 -6.87 -9.11
N ARG A 70 -37.47 -7.98 -8.43
CA ARG A 70 -38.46 -8.99 -8.04
C ARG A 70 -39.11 -8.69 -6.70
N GLU A 71 -38.30 -8.35 -5.70
CA GLU A 71 -38.78 -8.21 -4.32
C GLU A 71 -39.02 -6.75 -3.98
N LYS A 72 -38.00 -5.89 -4.09
CA LYS A 72 -38.09 -4.49 -3.64
C LYS A 72 -39.04 -3.66 -4.49
N LEU A 73 -38.91 -3.72 -5.80
CA LEU A 73 -39.75 -2.97 -6.72
C LEU A 73 -41.22 -3.37 -6.56
N SER A 74 -41.48 -4.67 -6.42
CA SER A 74 -42.83 -5.18 -6.23
C SER A 74 -43.45 -4.78 -4.90
N ALA A 75 -42.63 -4.69 -3.84
CA ALA A 75 -43.07 -4.27 -2.52
C ALA A 75 -43.35 -2.76 -2.44
N GLU A 76 -42.47 -1.94 -3.00
CA GLU A 76 -42.58 -0.48 -2.94
C GLU A 76 -43.57 0.08 -3.98
N MET A 77 -43.74 -0.61 -5.12
CA MET A 77 -44.58 -0.15 -6.24
C MET A 77 -45.53 -1.26 -6.75
N PRO A 78 -46.55 -1.66 -5.97
CA PRO A 78 -47.39 -2.83 -6.24
C PRO A 78 -48.13 -2.77 -7.59
N MET A 79 -48.52 -1.57 -8.02
CA MET A 79 -49.22 -1.36 -9.28
C MET A 79 -48.36 -1.68 -10.50
N ILE A 80 -47.02 -1.55 -10.38
CA ILE A 80 -46.09 -1.77 -11.50
C ILE A 80 -45.75 -3.26 -11.65
N SER A 81 -45.84 -4.03 -10.56
CA SER A 81 -45.63 -5.48 -10.53
C SER A 81 -46.53 -6.24 -11.51
N MET A 82 -47.74 -5.74 -11.75
CA MET A 82 -48.68 -6.36 -12.69
C MET A 82 -48.28 -6.17 -14.16
N PHE A 83 -47.45 -5.15 -14.46
CA PHE A 83 -46.96 -4.83 -15.80
C PHE A 83 -45.52 -5.32 -16.03
N ILE A 84 -44.78 -5.60 -14.95
CA ILE A 84 -43.42 -6.11 -14.98
C ILE A 84 -43.44 -7.65 -14.88
N GLY A 85 -43.61 -8.28 -16.03
CA GLY A 85 -43.45 -9.74 -16.16
C GLY A 85 -41.98 -10.16 -16.30
N GLU A 86 -41.73 -11.46 -16.29
CA GLU A 86 -40.38 -12.05 -16.40
C GLU A 86 -39.54 -11.50 -17.55
N LYS A 87 -40.16 -11.34 -18.73
CA LYS A 87 -39.47 -10.80 -19.91
C LYS A 87 -39.00 -9.36 -19.68
N THR A 88 -39.84 -8.54 -19.06
CA THR A 88 -39.51 -7.14 -18.73
C THR A 88 -38.40 -7.08 -17.69
N ILE A 89 -38.44 -7.96 -16.67
CA ILE A 89 -37.38 -8.06 -15.65
C ILE A 89 -36.04 -8.38 -16.29
N GLN A 90 -35.98 -9.37 -17.19
CA GLN A 90 -34.75 -9.73 -17.89
C GLN A 90 -34.21 -8.59 -18.76
N GLN A 91 -35.10 -7.86 -19.46
CA GLN A 91 -34.71 -6.70 -20.26
C GLN A 91 -34.15 -5.57 -19.39
N LEU A 92 -34.85 -5.21 -18.30
CA LEU A 92 -34.40 -4.19 -17.36
C LEU A 92 -33.07 -4.57 -16.69
N LYS A 93 -32.95 -5.83 -16.27
CA LYS A 93 -31.69 -6.38 -15.72
C LYS A 93 -30.54 -6.20 -16.72
N GLY A 94 -30.73 -6.58 -17.98
CA GLY A 94 -29.72 -6.42 -19.02
C GLY A 94 -29.28 -4.96 -19.25
N ILE A 95 -30.24 -4.03 -19.30
CA ILE A 95 -29.96 -2.60 -19.45
C ILE A 95 -29.17 -2.07 -18.25
N PHE A 96 -29.60 -2.40 -17.02
CA PHE A 96 -28.92 -1.95 -15.81
C PHE A 96 -27.51 -2.52 -15.68
N ILE A 97 -27.31 -3.79 -16.03
CA ILE A 97 -25.98 -4.41 -16.05
C ILE A 97 -25.05 -3.64 -17.00
N ALA A 98 -25.50 -3.36 -18.22
CA ALA A 98 -24.70 -2.63 -19.21
C ALA A 98 -24.36 -1.20 -18.75
N GLU A 99 -25.33 -0.53 -18.13
CA GLU A 99 -25.13 0.82 -17.58
C GLU A 99 -24.13 0.78 -16.40
N ILE A 100 -24.28 -0.17 -15.47
CA ILE A 100 -23.38 -0.32 -14.32
C ILE A 100 -21.95 -0.65 -14.77
N GLN A 101 -21.76 -1.51 -15.78
CA GLN A 101 -20.43 -1.81 -16.34
C GLN A 101 -19.70 -0.56 -16.84
N THR A 102 -20.45 0.44 -17.29
CA THR A 102 -19.91 1.70 -17.80
C THR A 102 -19.75 2.73 -16.68
N LEU A 103 -20.76 2.89 -15.81
CA LEU A 103 -20.75 3.88 -14.74
C LEU A 103 -19.82 3.53 -13.59
N PHE A 104 -19.65 2.25 -13.27
CA PHE A 104 -18.87 1.81 -12.11
C PHE A 104 -17.39 2.22 -12.21
N PRO A 105 -16.66 1.93 -13.30
CA PRO A 105 -15.27 2.37 -13.47
C PRO A 105 -15.12 3.89 -13.39
N ASP A 106 -16.06 4.63 -13.98
CA ASP A 106 -16.02 6.09 -14.06
C ASP A 106 -16.24 6.74 -12.69
N MET A 107 -17.27 6.30 -11.95
CA MET A 107 -17.55 6.80 -10.59
C MET A 107 -16.38 6.50 -9.65
N LEU A 108 -15.85 5.28 -9.72
CA LEU A 108 -14.73 4.86 -8.89
C LEU A 108 -13.46 5.66 -9.23
N SER A 109 -13.20 5.87 -10.52
CA SER A 109 -12.08 6.70 -11.00
C SER A 109 -12.16 8.11 -10.43
N GLN A 110 -13.33 8.75 -10.51
CA GLN A 110 -13.54 10.09 -9.97
C GLN A 110 -13.37 10.15 -8.44
N TYR A 111 -13.83 9.11 -7.73
CA TYR A 111 -13.64 9.01 -6.28
C TYR A 111 -12.16 8.83 -5.91
N LEU A 112 -11.42 7.98 -6.64
CA LEU A 112 -9.98 7.80 -6.45
C LEU A 112 -9.21 9.09 -6.76
N ASP A 113 -9.60 9.85 -7.79
CA ASP A 113 -9.03 11.16 -8.10
C ASP A 113 -9.27 12.19 -6.98
N LYS A 114 -10.41 12.12 -6.30
CA LYS A 114 -10.66 12.95 -5.11
C LYS A 114 -9.80 12.51 -3.94
N LEU A 115 -9.71 11.21 -3.69
CA LEU A 115 -8.87 10.65 -2.64
C LEU A 115 -7.39 10.99 -2.83
N GLU A 116 -6.87 10.95 -4.06
CA GLU A 116 -5.48 11.33 -4.34
C GLU A 116 -5.23 12.81 -4.05
N ARG A 117 -6.24 13.68 -4.28
CA ARG A 117 -6.14 15.12 -4.03
C ARG A 117 -6.27 15.50 -2.57
N GLU A 118 -7.17 14.84 -1.83
CA GLU A 118 -7.42 15.14 -0.42
C GLU A 118 -6.43 14.43 0.51
N LEU A 119 -5.98 13.23 0.14
CA LEU A 119 -4.97 12.50 0.88
C LEU A 119 -3.62 12.75 0.22
N ASP A 120 -2.76 13.51 0.90
CA ASP A 120 -1.31 13.48 0.65
C ASP A 120 -0.78 12.09 1.04
N PHE A 121 -1.11 11.06 0.26
CA PHE A 121 -0.79 9.66 0.55
C PHE A 121 0.73 9.48 0.66
N LYS A 122 1.49 10.26 -0.11
CA LYS A 122 2.93 10.39 0.02
C LYS A 122 3.36 10.86 1.42
N LYS A 123 2.65 11.80 2.05
CA LYS A 123 2.93 12.23 3.43
C LYS A 123 2.54 11.15 4.44
N ILE A 124 1.39 10.50 4.27
CA ILE A 124 0.93 9.45 5.20
C ILE A 124 1.88 8.24 5.18
N LEU A 125 2.27 7.76 3.99
CA LEU A 125 3.27 6.70 3.84
C LEU A 125 4.65 7.13 4.33
N ALA A 126 5.07 8.37 4.06
CA ALA A 126 6.34 8.89 4.58
C ALA A 126 6.36 8.88 6.11
N VAL A 127 5.26 9.25 6.78
CA VAL A 127 5.14 9.22 8.24
C VAL A 127 5.10 7.79 8.79
N GLN A 128 4.35 6.88 8.16
CA GLN A 128 4.24 5.48 8.58
C GLN A 128 5.57 4.74 8.44
N LEU A 129 6.34 4.99 7.37
CA LEU A 129 7.65 4.37 7.16
C LEU A 129 8.77 5.04 7.96
N GLN A 130 8.65 6.31 8.33
CA GLN A 130 9.63 6.97 9.21
C GLN A 130 9.74 6.31 10.59
N LYS A 131 8.63 5.80 11.15
CA LYS A 131 8.62 5.15 12.47
C LYS A 131 9.50 3.89 12.56
N PRO A 132 9.34 2.85 11.71
CA PRO A 132 10.22 1.68 11.73
C PRO A 132 11.66 2.04 11.34
N LEU A 133 11.87 3.00 10.44
CA LEU A 133 13.20 3.46 10.04
C LEU A 133 13.95 4.17 11.17
N ARG A 134 13.25 4.98 11.99
CA ARG A 134 13.85 5.61 13.17
C ARG A 134 14.32 4.56 14.17
N LYS A 135 13.54 3.48 14.35
CA LYS A 135 13.95 2.33 15.18
C LYS A 135 15.19 1.64 14.61
N ALA A 136 15.21 1.34 13.31
CA ALA A 136 16.36 0.71 12.65
C ALA A 136 17.64 1.55 12.78
N ARG A 137 17.54 2.88 12.65
CA ARG A 137 18.68 3.79 12.84
C ARG A 137 19.21 3.78 14.27
N ILE A 138 18.32 3.75 15.26
CA ILE A 138 18.71 3.69 16.68
C ILE A 138 19.37 2.34 16.98
N ILE A 139 18.82 1.24 16.47
CA ILE A 139 19.41 -0.10 16.63
C ILE A 139 20.81 -0.15 16.02
N ALA A 140 20.98 0.34 14.79
CA ALA A 140 22.30 0.41 14.15
C ALA A 140 23.30 1.28 14.92
N GLY A 141 22.83 2.40 15.50
CA GLY A 141 23.64 3.26 16.37
C GLY A 141 24.04 2.57 17.68
N LEU A 142 23.11 1.90 18.36
CA LEU A 142 23.36 1.14 19.58
C LEU A 142 24.31 -0.03 19.34
N PHE A 143 24.14 -0.74 18.22
CA PHE A 143 25.03 -1.84 17.85
C PHE A 143 26.46 -1.34 17.63
N GLY A 144 26.63 -0.24 16.90
CA GLY A 144 27.94 0.40 16.72
C GLY A 144 28.55 0.86 18.06
N PHE A 145 27.75 1.43 18.95
CA PHE A 145 28.20 1.88 20.27
C PHE A 145 28.63 0.71 21.18
N ALA A 146 27.85 -0.37 21.21
CA ALA A 146 28.17 -1.57 22.00
C ALA A 146 29.47 -2.23 21.52
N VAL A 147 29.66 -2.34 20.21
CA VAL A 147 30.92 -2.85 19.63
C VAL A 147 32.09 -1.94 20.01
N GLY A 148 31.92 -0.62 19.95
CA GLY A 148 32.95 0.35 20.37
C GLY A 148 33.34 0.24 21.85
N LEU A 149 32.36 0.09 22.75
CA LEU A 149 32.62 -0.09 24.19
C LEU A 149 33.33 -1.41 24.49
N LEU A 150 32.91 -2.50 23.85
CA LEU A 150 33.51 -3.81 24.04
C LEU A 150 34.98 -3.83 23.58
N GLN A 151 35.27 -3.13 22.48
CA GLN A 151 36.63 -2.97 21.99
C GLN A 151 37.50 -2.08 22.88
N ALA A 152 36.96 -1.00 23.44
CA ALA A 152 37.67 -0.14 24.40
C ALA A 152 38.01 -0.89 25.70
N GLY A 153 37.10 -1.75 26.18
CA GLY A 153 37.33 -2.60 27.35
C GLY A 153 38.43 -3.65 27.11
N LEU A 154 38.43 -4.30 25.93
CA LEU A 154 39.49 -5.23 25.54
C LEU A 154 40.86 -4.56 25.44
N LEU A 155 40.92 -3.30 24.99
CA LEU A 155 42.13 -2.49 24.95
C LEU A 155 42.68 -2.14 26.34
N LEU A 156 41.78 -1.85 27.29
CA LEU A 156 42.16 -1.58 28.69
C LEU A 156 42.66 -2.83 29.43
N LEU A 157 42.12 -4.01 29.09
CA LEU A 157 42.55 -5.30 29.63
C LEU A 157 43.91 -5.78 29.10
N TRP A 158 44.38 -5.21 27.98
CA TRP A 158 45.64 -5.56 27.33
C TRP A 158 46.79 -4.58 27.64
N ARG A 159 46.54 -3.60 28.52
CA ARG A 159 47.51 -2.63 29.02
C ARG A 159 47.95 -2.99 30.43
#